data_AF-A0A127SU72-F1
#
_entry.id   AF-A0A127SU72-F1
#
_cell.length_a   1.000
_cell.length_b   1.000
_cell.length_c   1.000
_cell.angle_alpha   90.00
_cell.angle_beta   90.00
_cell.angle_gamma   90.00
#
_symmetry.space_group_name_H-M   'P 1'
#
loop_
_entity.id
_entity.type
_entity.pdbx_description
1 polymer ?
#
loop_
_entity_poly.entity_id
_entity_poly.type
_entity_poly.pdbx_seq_one_letter_code
_entity_poly.pdbx_strand_id
1 'polypeptide(L)'
;TEDYFSRLMMRCQVDLGDSPPEVSAMTTPERLERVKQGEKDPDLLEQLFQFGRFCTIVHTRPGQLPCGLQGLWNPELRAAWMGCYFLNINSQMNQWPSYATGLGEFQQPYLEFVRSLRPHGEEFARFIKRDGFCFGHYTDCWKRTYFSGNNPEWGASLMNGAWACAHLVDSYRFTGDREDLKKSLPILESNARFIMSWFEEDDQGHYLSGPGVSPETGFYAP
;
A
#
# COMPACT_ATOMS: atom_id res chain seq x y z
N THR A 1 13.32 23.36 -3.43
CA THR A 1 14.59 23.75 -4.09
C THR A 1 15.33 22.49 -4.50
N GLU A 2 16.22 22.57 -5.48
CA GLU A 2 17.05 21.43 -5.94
C GLU A 2 17.77 20.75 -4.76
N ASP A 3 18.33 21.54 -3.84
CA ASP A 3 18.96 21.05 -2.60
C ASP A 3 18.05 20.12 -1.77
N TYR A 4 16.75 20.43 -1.65
CA TYR A 4 15.82 19.60 -0.90
C TYR A 4 15.66 18.22 -1.55
N PHE A 5 15.51 18.18 -2.87
CA PHE A 5 15.30 16.91 -3.59
C PHE A 5 16.57 16.05 -3.57
N SER A 6 17.72 16.65 -3.87
CA SER A 6 19.02 15.95 -3.88
C SER A 6 19.35 15.35 -2.51
N ARG A 7 19.09 16.08 -1.41
CA ARG A 7 19.31 15.54 -0.05
C ARG A 7 18.46 14.31 0.26
N LEU A 8 17.23 14.22 -0.26
CA LEU A 8 16.38 13.03 -0.06
C LEU A 8 16.89 11.83 -0.86
N MET A 9 17.21 12.04 -2.14
CA MET A 9 17.73 10.99 -3.01
C MET A 9 19.06 10.43 -2.49
N MET A 10 19.94 11.27 -1.96
CA MET A 10 21.24 10.87 -1.42
C MET A 10 21.18 10.03 -0.13
N ARG A 11 20.03 9.90 0.53
CA ARG A 11 19.91 9.08 1.77
C ARG A 11 20.10 7.58 1.56
N CYS A 12 19.93 7.10 0.33
CA CYS A 12 20.12 5.69 -0.03
C CYS A 12 20.64 5.61 -1.46
N GLN A 13 21.86 5.09 -1.58
CA GLN A 13 22.54 4.80 -2.84
C GLN A 13 22.83 3.31 -2.87
N VAL A 14 22.76 2.73 -4.07
CA VAL A 14 23.09 1.34 -4.34
C VAL A 14 24.11 1.32 -5.46
N ASP A 15 25.05 0.38 -5.37
CA ASP A 15 26.06 0.10 -6.39
C ASP A 15 25.98 -1.40 -6.66
N LEU A 16 25.55 -1.73 -7.87
CA LEU A 16 25.35 -3.07 -8.40
C LEU A 16 26.41 -3.40 -9.48
N GLY A 17 27.39 -2.51 -9.67
CA GLY A 17 28.43 -2.55 -10.70
C GLY A 17 28.13 -1.65 -11.90
N ASP A 18 29.12 -1.49 -12.78
CA ASP A 18 29.02 -0.62 -13.95
C ASP A 18 28.54 -1.37 -15.20
N SER A 19 27.63 -0.75 -15.97
CA SER A 19 27.34 -1.18 -17.33
C SER A 19 28.46 -0.77 -18.31
N PRO A 20 28.73 -1.55 -19.38
CA PRO A 20 29.76 -1.17 -20.35
C PRO A 20 29.44 0.18 -21.03
N PRO A 21 30.44 1.00 -21.40
CA PRO A 21 30.21 2.36 -21.90
C PRO A 21 29.27 2.44 -23.12
N GLU A 22 29.35 1.47 -24.04
CA GLU A 22 28.46 1.37 -25.20
C GLU A 22 27.00 1.10 -24.81
N VAL A 23 26.76 0.47 -23.66
CA VAL A 23 25.43 0.23 -23.09
C VAL A 23 24.91 1.49 -22.42
N SER A 24 25.73 2.15 -21.60
CA SER A 24 25.32 3.35 -20.88
C SER A 24 25.08 4.55 -21.82
N ALA A 25 25.65 4.52 -23.03
CA ALA A 25 25.38 5.49 -24.09
C ALA A 25 24.04 5.27 -24.83
N MET A 26 23.39 4.11 -24.68
CA MET A 26 22.09 3.82 -25.28
C MET A 26 20.95 4.55 -24.55
N THR A 27 19.83 4.74 -25.24
CA THR A 27 18.61 5.26 -24.62
C THR A 27 17.98 4.24 -23.67
N THR A 28 17.21 4.69 -22.68
CA THR A 28 16.51 3.79 -21.73
C THR A 28 15.63 2.74 -22.43
N PRO A 29 14.86 3.04 -23.50
CA PRO A 29 14.10 2.02 -24.23
C PRO A 29 14.97 0.92 -24.86
N GLU A 30 16.11 1.28 -25.46
CA GLU A 30 17.05 0.31 -26.05
C GLU A 30 17.66 -0.61 -24.98
N ARG A 31 18.03 -0.03 -23.83
CA ARG A 31 18.56 -0.77 -22.69
C ARG A 31 17.52 -1.76 -22.13
N LEU A 32 16.26 -1.33 -22.01
CA LEU A 32 15.16 -2.19 -21.58
C LEU A 32 14.94 -3.38 -22.53
N GLU A 33 15.03 -3.16 -23.84
CA GLU A 33 14.88 -4.24 -24.82
C GLU A 33 15.99 -5.28 -24.69
N ARG A 34 17.23 -4.85 -24.46
CA ARG A 34 18.35 -5.77 -24.20
C ARG A 34 18.15 -6.60 -22.94
N VAL A 35 17.73 -5.98 -21.83
CA VAL A 35 17.48 -6.70 -20.57
C VAL A 35 16.36 -7.73 -20.73
N LYS A 36 15.31 -7.44 -21.52
CA LYS A 36 14.25 -8.43 -21.84
C LYS A 36 14.78 -9.65 -22.60
N GLN A 37 15.87 -9.49 -23.34
CA GLN A 37 16.55 -10.58 -24.05
C GLN A 37 17.52 -11.37 -23.15
N GLY A 38 17.63 -11.01 -21.87
CA GLY A 38 18.48 -11.70 -20.89
C GLY A 38 19.86 -11.08 -20.70
N GLU A 39 20.14 -9.95 -21.35
CA GLU A 39 21.38 -9.21 -21.15
C GLU A 39 21.41 -8.53 -19.77
N LYS A 40 22.61 -8.29 -19.24
CA LYS A 40 22.82 -7.61 -17.96
C LYS A 40 23.03 -6.12 -18.15
N ASP A 41 22.41 -5.32 -17.28
CA ASP A 41 22.57 -3.88 -17.23
C ASP A 41 22.44 -3.37 -15.76
N PRO A 42 23.51 -3.49 -14.95
CA PRO A 42 23.51 -3.05 -13.55
C PRO A 42 23.07 -1.59 -13.35
N ASP A 43 23.61 -0.65 -14.12
CA ASP A 43 23.24 0.77 -14.09
C ASP A 43 21.71 0.95 -14.27
N LEU A 44 21.05 0.16 -15.13
CA LEU A 44 19.60 0.28 -15.35
C LEU A 44 18.80 -0.21 -14.15
N LEU A 45 19.29 -1.24 -13.45
CA LEU A 45 18.67 -1.73 -12.22
C LEU A 45 18.80 -0.71 -11.08
N GLU A 46 19.96 -0.04 -10.96
CA GLU A 46 20.14 1.07 -10.03
C GLU A 46 19.22 2.24 -10.36
N GLN A 47 19.11 2.60 -11.65
CA GLN A 47 18.18 3.61 -12.12
C GLN A 47 16.73 3.27 -11.76
N LEU A 48 16.31 2.00 -11.92
CA LEU A 48 14.97 1.56 -11.53
C LEU A 48 14.75 1.67 -10.01
N PHE A 49 15.74 1.29 -9.20
CA PHE A 49 15.69 1.46 -7.74
C PHE A 49 15.55 2.93 -7.35
N GLN A 50 16.36 3.81 -7.92
CA GLN A 50 16.28 5.26 -7.66
C GLN A 50 14.99 5.86 -8.23
N PHE A 51 14.45 5.34 -9.33
CA PHE A 51 13.18 5.79 -9.87
C PHE A 51 12.00 5.50 -8.91
N GLY A 52 12.03 4.36 -8.21
CA GLY A 52 11.06 4.07 -7.15
C GLY A 52 11.11 5.11 -6.02
N ARG A 53 12.32 5.46 -5.56
CA ARG A 53 12.53 6.51 -4.54
C ARG A 53 12.09 7.89 -5.04
N PHE A 54 12.40 8.23 -6.29
CA PHE A 54 11.92 9.44 -6.95
C PHE A 54 10.39 9.52 -6.89
N CYS A 55 9.69 8.44 -7.29
CA CYS A 55 8.24 8.35 -7.27
C CYS A 55 7.66 8.58 -5.86
N THR A 56 8.20 7.93 -4.82
CA THR A 56 7.80 8.18 -3.42
C THR A 56 7.89 9.65 -3.05
N ILE A 57 8.95 10.35 -3.46
CA ILE A 57 9.17 11.76 -3.14
C ILE A 57 8.16 12.66 -3.86
N VAL A 58 7.83 12.38 -5.12
CA VAL A 58 7.04 13.32 -5.94
C VAL A 58 5.53 13.06 -5.93
N HIS A 59 5.07 11.87 -5.53
CA HIS A 59 3.64 11.54 -5.53
C HIS A 59 2.82 12.17 -4.40
N THR A 60 3.41 12.34 -3.22
CA THR A 60 2.68 12.85 -2.05
C THR A 60 3.63 13.55 -1.10
N ARG A 61 3.08 14.44 -0.27
CA ARG A 61 3.81 15.15 0.78
C ARG A 61 3.04 15.02 2.10
N PRO A 62 3.75 15.12 3.25
CA PRO A 62 3.11 15.26 4.55
C PRO A 62 1.97 16.29 4.52
N GLY A 63 0.80 15.91 5.05
CA GLY A 63 -0.42 16.73 5.04
C GLY A 63 -1.29 16.63 3.79
N GLN A 64 -0.91 15.84 2.78
CA GLN A 64 -1.73 15.55 1.60
C GLN A 64 -2.41 14.17 1.68
N LEU A 65 -3.20 13.83 0.67
CA LEU A 65 -3.70 12.47 0.48
C LEU A 65 -2.56 11.52 0.05
N PRO A 66 -2.65 10.21 0.35
CA PRO A 66 -1.65 9.24 -0.09
C PRO A 66 -1.65 9.08 -1.61
N CYS A 67 -0.60 8.41 -2.10
CA CYS A 67 -0.47 8.00 -3.49
C CYS A 67 -1.52 6.93 -3.86
N GLY A 68 -2.37 7.22 -4.86
CA GLY A 68 -3.29 6.24 -5.45
C GLY A 68 -2.57 5.29 -6.42
N LEU A 69 -3.33 4.59 -7.27
CA LEU A 69 -2.78 3.61 -8.24
C LEU A 69 -1.81 4.21 -9.28
N GLN A 70 -1.95 5.50 -9.60
CA GLN A 70 -1.18 6.15 -10.67
C GLN A 70 -0.37 7.35 -10.15
N GLY A 71 -0.14 7.43 -8.84
CA GLY A 71 0.49 8.61 -8.25
C GLY A 71 -0.37 9.86 -8.47
N LEU A 72 0.25 10.90 -9.01
CA LEU A 72 -0.43 12.15 -9.40
C LEU A 72 -0.63 12.26 -10.91
N TRP A 73 -0.31 11.19 -11.67
CA TRP A 73 -0.25 11.26 -13.13
C TRP A 73 -1.31 10.39 -13.77
N ASN A 74 -2.39 11.05 -14.16
CA ASN A 74 -3.44 10.41 -14.94
C ASN A 74 -4.01 11.44 -15.94
N PRO A 75 -3.89 11.20 -17.26
CA PRO A 75 -4.43 12.09 -18.28
C PRO A 75 -5.91 11.82 -18.58
N GLU A 76 -6.48 10.72 -18.05
CA GLU A 76 -7.81 10.24 -18.43
C GLU A 76 -8.89 10.74 -17.47
N LEU A 77 -10.06 11.11 -17.99
CA LEU A 77 -11.21 11.41 -17.12
C LEU A 77 -11.70 10.17 -16.36
N ARG A 78 -11.53 8.97 -16.94
CA ARG A 78 -11.91 7.68 -16.38
C ARG A 78 -10.68 6.80 -16.25
N ALA A 79 -9.87 7.09 -15.23
CA ALA A 79 -8.71 6.29 -14.90
C ALA A 79 -9.06 4.80 -14.71
N ALA A 80 -8.14 3.92 -15.12
CA ALA A 80 -8.20 2.50 -14.80
C ALA A 80 -8.32 2.30 -13.28
N TRP A 81 -9.32 1.51 -12.85
CA TRP A 81 -9.67 1.33 -11.44
C TRP A 81 -9.80 2.66 -10.66
N MET A 82 -10.32 3.69 -11.33
CA MET A 82 -10.60 5.02 -10.78
C MET A 82 -9.36 5.77 -10.24
N GLY A 83 -8.14 5.25 -10.44
CA GLY A 83 -6.92 5.82 -9.86
C GLY A 83 -6.91 5.88 -8.33
N CYS A 84 -7.82 5.17 -7.67
CA CYS A 84 -8.11 5.28 -6.25
C CYS A 84 -7.19 4.41 -5.37
N TYR A 85 -7.57 4.15 -4.12
CA TYR A 85 -6.76 3.44 -3.13
C TYR A 85 -7.22 2.00 -3.01
N PHE A 86 -6.51 1.07 -3.65
CA PHE A 86 -6.76 -0.37 -3.51
C PHE A 86 -5.98 -0.91 -2.32
N LEU A 87 -6.68 -1.51 -1.37
CA LEU A 87 -6.22 -1.87 -0.03
C LEU A 87 -6.03 -3.39 0.15
N ASN A 88 -6.21 -4.17 -0.91
CA ASN A 88 -5.89 -5.61 -0.93
C ASN A 88 -4.47 -5.91 -1.45
N ILE A 89 -3.67 -4.90 -1.81
CA ILE A 89 -2.22 -4.99 -2.10
C ILE A 89 -1.62 -3.63 -2.48
N ASN A 90 -2.23 -2.89 -3.40
CA ASN A 90 -1.55 -1.83 -4.16
C ASN A 90 -1.13 -0.64 -3.29
N SER A 91 -2.02 -0.15 -2.44
CA SER A 91 -1.73 1.01 -1.60
C SER A 91 -0.68 0.68 -0.55
N GLN A 92 -0.64 -0.56 -0.06
CA GLN A 92 0.40 -1.07 0.83
C GLN A 92 1.74 -1.15 0.11
N MET A 93 1.75 -1.71 -1.11
CA MET A 93 2.94 -1.80 -1.96
C MET A 93 3.59 -0.43 -2.20
N ASN A 94 2.77 0.60 -2.44
CA ASN A 94 3.25 1.97 -2.59
C ASN A 94 4.04 2.49 -1.37
N GLN A 95 3.82 1.94 -0.16
CA GLN A 95 4.49 2.37 1.07
C GLN A 95 5.76 1.59 1.40
N TRP A 96 5.93 0.37 0.88
CA TRP A 96 7.05 -0.51 1.25
C TRP A 96 8.45 0.13 1.14
N PRO A 97 8.78 0.91 0.09
CA PRO A 97 10.11 1.50 0.00
C PRO A 97 10.35 2.66 0.98
N SER A 98 9.32 3.28 1.56
CA SER A 98 9.43 4.53 2.31
C SER A 98 10.42 4.44 3.48
N TYR A 99 10.14 3.62 4.50
CA TYR A 99 11.07 3.48 5.63
C TYR A 99 12.39 2.82 5.24
N ALA A 100 12.33 1.71 4.49
CA ALA A 100 13.50 0.91 4.16
C ALA A 100 14.57 1.69 3.38
N THR A 101 14.18 2.75 2.66
CA THR A 101 15.11 3.56 1.88
C THR A 101 15.36 4.95 2.50
N GLY A 102 14.94 5.19 3.74
CA GLY A 102 15.21 6.46 4.43
C GLY A 102 14.32 7.63 3.99
N LEU A 103 13.12 7.32 3.50
CA LEU A 103 12.05 8.26 3.12
C LEU A 103 10.80 8.07 4.01
N GLY A 104 10.99 7.67 5.27
CA GLY A 104 9.89 7.35 6.19
C GLY A 104 8.88 8.46 6.39
N GLU A 105 9.29 9.73 6.24
CA GLU A 105 8.37 10.87 6.35
C GLU A 105 7.26 10.88 5.28
N PHE A 106 7.47 10.20 4.15
CA PHE A 106 6.51 10.10 3.06
C PHE A 106 5.40 9.07 3.29
N GLN A 107 5.51 8.26 4.35
CA GLN A 107 4.45 7.33 4.73
C GLN A 107 3.33 8.03 5.52
N GLN A 108 3.60 9.20 6.10
CA GLN A 108 2.66 9.94 6.94
C GLN A 108 1.27 10.18 6.28
N PRO A 109 1.17 10.57 4.99
CA PRO A 109 -0.10 10.68 4.29
C PRO A 109 -0.95 9.41 4.32
N TYR A 110 -0.32 8.23 4.16
CA TYR A 110 -1.01 6.95 4.22
C TYR A 110 -1.44 6.61 5.64
N LEU A 111 -0.59 6.81 6.64
CA LEU A 111 -0.92 6.51 8.05
C LEU A 111 -2.11 7.36 8.53
N GLU A 112 -2.09 8.66 8.23
CA GLU A 112 -3.20 9.57 8.57
C GLU A 112 -4.47 9.23 7.79
N PHE A 113 -4.34 8.85 6.52
CA PHE A 113 -5.47 8.40 5.73
C PHE A 113 -6.14 7.17 6.35
N VAL A 114 -5.36 6.13 6.67
CA VAL A 114 -5.84 4.90 7.32
C VAL A 114 -6.51 5.20 8.66
N ARG A 115 -5.89 6.01 9.53
CA ARG A 115 -6.49 6.45 10.81
C ARG A 115 -7.85 7.11 10.57
N SER A 116 -7.95 7.93 9.53
CA SER A 116 -9.17 8.67 9.19
C SER A 116 -10.30 7.81 8.60
N LEU A 117 -10.01 6.57 8.15
CA LEU A 117 -11.03 5.63 7.68
C LEU A 117 -11.84 5.01 8.83
N ARG A 118 -11.33 5.05 10.07
CA ARG A 118 -11.93 4.35 11.22
C ARG A 118 -13.45 4.60 11.37
N PRO A 119 -13.97 5.84 11.38
CA PRO A 119 -15.41 6.05 11.60
C PRO A 119 -16.28 5.35 10.55
N HIS A 120 -15.89 5.43 9.27
CA HIS A 120 -16.61 4.78 8.18
C HIS A 120 -16.45 3.25 8.24
N GLY A 121 -15.27 2.77 8.67
CA GLY A 121 -15.04 1.34 8.85
C GLY A 121 -15.84 0.74 10.00
N GLU A 122 -16.05 1.50 11.08
CA GLU A 122 -16.89 1.09 12.23
C GLU A 122 -18.38 1.10 11.86
N GLU A 123 -18.80 2.05 11.02
CA GLU A 123 -20.15 2.04 10.45
C GLU A 123 -20.37 0.80 9.58
N PHE A 124 -19.41 0.46 8.73
CA PHE A 124 -19.50 -0.72 7.88
C PHE A 124 -19.50 -2.02 8.69
N ALA A 125 -18.61 -2.17 9.69
CA ALA A 125 -18.60 -3.33 10.59
C ALA A 125 -19.97 -3.51 11.29
N ARG A 126 -20.54 -2.42 11.81
CA ARG A 126 -21.86 -2.42 12.44
C ARG A 126 -22.97 -2.83 11.47
N PHE A 127 -22.91 -2.35 10.22
CA PHE A 127 -23.86 -2.72 9.17
C PHE A 127 -23.86 -4.24 8.91
N ILE A 128 -22.69 -4.87 8.91
CA ILE A 128 -22.55 -6.33 8.78
C ILE A 128 -22.65 -7.09 10.12
N LYS A 129 -23.13 -6.43 11.18
CA LYS A 129 -23.32 -6.98 12.53
C LYS A 129 -22.04 -7.56 13.16
N ARG A 130 -20.91 -6.91 12.92
CA ARG A 130 -19.60 -7.22 13.53
C ARG A 130 -19.17 -6.06 14.43
N ASP A 131 -18.24 -6.32 15.34
CA ASP A 131 -17.64 -5.30 16.21
C ASP A 131 -16.40 -4.69 15.55
N GLY A 132 -15.90 -3.56 16.06
CA GLY A 132 -14.67 -2.95 15.59
C GLY A 132 -14.82 -2.24 14.24
N PHE A 133 -13.78 -2.28 13.41
CA PHE A 133 -13.78 -1.68 12.07
C PHE A 133 -13.18 -2.61 11.01
N CYS A 134 -13.75 -2.51 9.80
CA CYS A 134 -13.22 -3.15 8.59
C CYS A 134 -13.41 -2.24 7.37
N PHE A 135 -12.78 -2.61 6.26
CA PHE A 135 -13.08 -2.00 4.97
C PHE A 135 -12.88 -3.01 3.83
N GLY A 136 -13.62 -2.80 2.75
CA GLY A 136 -13.51 -3.54 1.49
C GLY A 136 -12.15 -3.35 0.80
N HIS A 137 -12.02 -3.95 -0.38
CA HIS A 137 -10.73 -4.00 -1.09
C HIS A 137 -10.27 -2.66 -1.69
N TYR A 138 -11.12 -1.62 -1.77
CA TYR A 138 -10.69 -0.27 -2.15
C TYR A 138 -11.48 0.83 -1.44
N THR A 139 -10.92 2.03 -1.46
CA THR A 139 -11.57 3.27 -1.04
C THR A 139 -11.12 4.44 -1.93
N ASP A 140 -11.71 5.62 -1.74
CA ASP A 140 -11.40 6.85 -2.47
C ASP A 140 -11.19 8.02 -1.49
N CYS A 141 -11.03 9.24 -2.01
CA CYS A 141 -10.84 10.43 -1.18
C CYS A 141 -12.05 10.77 -0.30
N TRP A 142 -13.23 10.19 -0.59
CA TRP A 142 -14.45 10.29 0.21
C TRP A 142 -14.54 9.22 1.29
N LYS A 143 -13.55 8.32 1.37
CA LYS A 143 -13.35 7.37 2.48
C LYS A 143 -14.47 6.34 2.60
N ARG A 144 -15.08 5.96 1.48
CA ARG A 144 -16.05 4.86 1.45
C ARG A 144 -15.38 3.52 1.76
N THR A 145 -15.90 2.78 2.73
CA THR A 145 -15.30 1.53 3.25
C THR A 145 -16.11 0.27 2.93
N TYR A 146 -17.33 0.43 2.44
CA TYR A 146 -18.24 -0.68 2.11
C TYR A 146 -17.67 -1.59 1.02
N PHE A 147 -18.26 -2.79 0.90
CA PHE A 147 -18.10 -3.60 -0.30
C PHE A 147 -18.40 -2.80 -1.56
N SER A 148 -17.62 -3.08 -2.59
CA SER A 148 -17.79 -2.49 -3.90
C SER A 148 -17.42 -3.51 -4.96
N GLY A 149 -17.92 -3.29 -6.17
CA GLY A 149 -17.77 -4.22 -7.27
C GLY A 149 -18.97 -5.10 -7.54
N ASN A 150 -18.80 -5.97 -8.54
CA ASN A 150 -19.84 -6.87 -9.03
C ASN A 150 -19.44 -8.36 -8.93
N ASN A 151 -18.25 -8.68 -8.40
CA ASN A 151 -17.81 -10.05 -8.21
C ASN A 151 -17.20 -10.22 -6.80
N PRO A 152 -17.68 -11.21 -6.02
CA PRO A 152 -17.22 -11.43 -4.65
C PRO A 152 -15.74 -11.83 -4.54
N GLU A 153 -15.13 -12.45 -5.57
CA GLU A 153 -13.73 -12.93 -5.56
C GLU A 153 -12.71 -11.84 -5.18
N TRP A 154 -13.04 -10.59 -5.51
CA TRP A 154 -12.28 -9.40 -5.11
C TRP A 154 -13.09 -8.47 -4.21
N GLY A 155 -14.40 -8.38 -4.45
CA GLY A 155 -15.30 -7.49 -3.73
C GLY A 155 -15.45 -7.83 -2.24
N ALA A 156 -15.43 -9.11 -1.88
CA ALA A 156 -15.75 -9.60 -0.53
C ALA A 156 -14.54 -9.80 0.40
N SER A 157 -13.45 -9.06 0.18
CA SER A 157 -12.29 -9.06 1.10
C SER A 157 -12.51 -8.10 2.28
N LEU A 158 -12.36 -8.58 3.52
CA LEU A 158 -12.54 -7.77 4.75
C LEU A 158 -11.31 -7.66 5.65
N MET A 159 -10.26 -8.45 5.39
CA MET A 159 -9.01 -8.39 6.17
C MET A 159 -8.08 -7.25 5.77
N ASN A 160 -8.49 -6.41 4.81
CA ASN A 160 -7.70 -5.27 4.35
C ASN A 160 -7.42 -4.26 5.50
N GLY A 161 -8.35 -4.15 6.46
CA GLY A 161 -8.20 -3.35 7.69
C GLY A 161 -6.98 -3.75 8.51
N ALA A 162 -6.74 -5.05 8.63
CA ALA A 162 -5.60 -5.60 9.36
C ALA A 162 -4.29 -5.27 8.65
N TRP A 163 -4.25 -5.41 7.32
CA TRP A 163 -3.04 -5.09 6.55
C TRP A 163 -2.69 -3.61 6.62
N ALA A 164 -3.66 -2.70 6.48
CA ALA A 164 -3.37 -1.27 6.63
C ALA A 164 -2.93 -0.92 8.06
N CYS A 165 -3.51 -1.55 9.08
CA CYS A 165 -3.08 -1.39 10.48
C CYS A 165 -1.63 -1.86 10.70
N ALA A 166 -1.16 -2.87 9.97
CA ALA A 166 0.23 -3.31 10.05
C ALA A 166 1.20 -2.17 9.74
N HIS A 167 0.89 -1.30 8.77
CA HIS A 167 1.73 -0.12 8.48
C HIS A 167 1.76 0.92 9.62
N LEU A 168 0.70 1.03 10.42
CA LEU A 168 0.68 1.88 11.62
C LEU A 168 1.64 1.33 12.69
N VAL A 169 1.70 0.01 12.83
CA VAL A 169 2.63 -0.67 13.76
C VAL A 169 4.06 -0.59 13.23
N ASP A 170 4.26 -0.76 11.93
CA ASP A 170 5.58 -0.67 11.30
C ASP A 170 6.16 0.74 11.40
N SER A 171 5.34 1.79 11.29
CA SER A 171 5.76 3.17 11.60
C SER A 171 6.47 3.26 12.94
N TYR A 172 5.87 2.69 13.99
CA TYR A 172 6.48 2.65 15.31
C TYR A 172 7.73 1.77 15.34
N ARG A 173 7.74 0.61 14.67
CA ARG A 173 8.92 -0.27 14.65
C ARG A 173 10.14 0.38 14.00
N PHE A 174 9.93 1.19 12.95
CA PHE A 174 11.02 1.91 12.29
C PHE A 174 11.48 3.16 13.04
N THR A 175 10.56 3.87 13.71
CA THR A 175 10.85 5.20 14.27
C THR A 175 11.00 5.23 15.79
N GLY A 176 10.38 4.30 16.50
CA GLY A 176 10.22 4.35 17.96
C GLY A 176 9.27 5.45 18.45
N ASP A 177 8.55 6.15 17.56
CA ASP A 177 7.68 7.28 17.92
C ASP A 177 6.42 6.82 18.66
N ARG A 178 6.46 6.96 19.99
CA ARG A 178 5.34 6.58 20.88
C ARG A 178 4.16 7.54 20.77
N GLU A 179 4.37 8.79 20.41
CA GLU A 179 3.28 9.76 20.27
C GLU A 179 2.50 9.51 18.98
N ASP A 180 3.18 9.16 17.89
CA ASP A 180 2.51 8.70 16.66
C ASP A 180 1.78 7.37 16.88
N LEU A 181 2.37 6.41 17.60
CA LEU A 181 1.71 5.15 17.96
C LEU A 181 0.42 5.38 18.76
N LYS A 182 0.44 6.29 19.75
CA LYS A 182 -0.74 6.62 20.57
C LYS A 182 -1.93 7.08 19.71
N LYS A 183 -1.70 7.81 18.62
CA LYS A 183 -2.75 8.20 17.67
C LYS A 183 -3.37 6.99 16.96
N SER A 184 -2.58 5.94 16.76
CA SER A 184 -3.01 4.68 16.11
C SER A 184 -3.71 3.71 17.06
N LEU A 185 -3.48 3.77 18.38
CA LEU A 185 -4.06 2.81 19.32
C LEU A 185 -5.57 2.62 19.16
N PRO A 186 -6.38 3.69 19.00
CA PRO A 186 -7.82 3.51 18.88
C PRO A 186 -8.28 2.76 17.62
N ILE A 187 -7.56 2.92 16.50
CA ILE A 187 -7.87 2.16 15.28
C ILE A 187 -7.33 0.72 15.40
N LEU A 188 -6.14 0.52 15.97
CA LEU A 188 -5.57 -0.81 16.21
C LEU A 188 -6.46 -1.67 17.11
N GLU A 189 -6.96 -1.11 18.22
CA GLU A 189 -7.91 -1.79 19.11
C GLU A 189 -9.23 -2.12 18.40
N SER A 190 -9.72 -1.18 17.57
CA SER A 190 -10.94 -1.39 16.80
C SER A 190 -10.76 -2.48 15.74
N ASN A 191 -9.60 -2.59 15.09
CA ASN A 191 -9.32 -3.69 14.17
C ASN A 191 -9.25 -5.04 14.89
N ALA A 192 -8.60 -5.08 16.06
CA ALA A 192 -8.50 -6.29 16.85
C ALA A 192 -9.88 -6.83 17.24
N ARG A 193 -10.80 -5.95 17.67
CA ARG A 193 -12.21 -6.34 17.93
C ARG A 193 -12.91 -6.86 16.67
N PHE A 194 -12.67 -6.24 15.51
CA PHE A 194 -13.22 -6.76 14.26
C PHE A 194 -12.73 -8.16 13.94
N ILE A 195 -11.42 -8.38 13.99
CA ILE A 195 -10.81 -9.70 13.78
C ILE A 195 -11.46 -10.72 14.72
N MET A 196 -11.50 -10.45 16.03
CA MET A 196 -12.12 -11.37 17.00
C MET A 196 -13.60 -11.62 16.73
N SER A 197 -14.35 -10.63 16.24
CA SER A 197 -15.77 -10.80 15.90
C SER A 197 -16.00 -11.51 14.57
N TRP A 198 -14.98 -11.58 13.70
CA TRP A 198 -15.07 -12.12 12.34
C TRP A 198 -14.79 -13.62 12.28
N PHE A 199 -13.96 -14.12 13.19
CA PHE A 199 -13.68 -15.54 13.32
C PHE A 199 -14.79 -16.25 14.11
N GLU A 200 -15.17 -17.44 13.65
CA GLU A 200 -16.15 -18.32 14.28
C GLU A 200 -15.50 -19.68 14.56
N GLU A 201 -15.87 -20.31 15.68
CA GLU A 201 -15.33 -21.62 16.07
C GLU A 201 -16.06 -22.74 15.30
N ASP A 202 -15.31 -23.69 14.74
CA ASP A 202 -15.86 -24.89 14.11
C ASP A 202 -16.09 -26.02 15.14
N ASP A 203 -16.74 -27.11 14.71
CA ASP A 203 -17.01 -28.28 15.56
C ASP A 203 -15.73 -28.99 16.07
N GLN A 204 -14.56 -28.62 15.56
CA GLN A 204 -13.25 -29.16 15.92
C GLN A 204 -12.44 -28.22 16.83
N GLY A 205 -12.98 -27.05 17.18
CA GLY A 205 -12.32 -26.04 18.00
C GLY A 205 -11.34 -25.15 17.24
N HIS A 206 -11.37 -25.15 15.91
CA HIS A 206 -10.60 -24.19 15.10
C HIS A 206 -11.38 -22.89 14.90
N TYR A 207 -10.67 -21.77 14.80
CA TYR A 207 -11.25 -20.50 14.40
C TYR A 207 -11.17 -20.31 12.89
N LEU A 208 -12.33 -20.27 12.23
CA LEU A 208 -12.47 -20.04 10.80
C LEU A 208 -12.97 -18.62 10.55
N SER A 209 -12.37 -17.93 9.57
CA SER A 209 -12.90 -16.66 9.07
C SER A 209 -13.84 -16.91 7.91
N GLY A 210 -14.98 -16.22 7.83
CA GLY A 210 -15.82 -16.31 6.64
C GLY A 210 -17.16 -15.60 6.72
N PRO A 211 -17.80 -15.34 5.56
CA PRO A 211 -17.35 -15.66 4.20
C PRO A 211 -16.17 -14.80 3.73
N GLY A 212 -15.11 -15.41 3.20
CA GLY A 212 -13.87 -14.73 2.80
C GLY A 212 -13.34 -15.19 1.44
N VAL A 213 -12.38 -14.46 0.91
CA VAL A 213 -11.75 -14.73 -0.38
C VAL A 213 -10.23 -14.68 -0.26
N SER A 214 -9.54 -15.39 -1.15
CA SER A 214 -8.12 -15.18 -1.41
C SER A 214 -8.02 -14.25 -2.61
N PRO A 215 -7.90 -12.93 -2.44
CA PRO A 215 -8.02 -12.00 -3.57
C PRO A 215 -6.97 -12.31 -4.66
N GLU A 216 -7.32 -12.39 -5.94
CA GLU A 216 -8.66 -12.34 -6.57
C GLU A 216 -8.97 -13.69 -7.23
N THR A 217 -8.86 -14.75 -6.44
CA THR A 217 -8.86 -16.14 -6.92
C THR A 217 -10.15 -16.86 -6.51
N GLY A 218 -10.83 -17.43 -7.49
CA GLY A 218 -11.94 -18.36 -7.28
C GLY A 218 -11.46 -19.76 -6.91
N PHE A 219 -12.40 -20.62 -6.53
CA PHE A 219 -12.15 -22.03 -6.27
C PHE A 219 -13.20 -22.90 -6.97
N TYR A 220 -12.83 -24.13 -7.30
CA TYR A 220 -13.79 -25.15 -7.72
C TYR A 220 -14.34 -25.84 -6.48
N ALA A 221 -15.68 -25.83 -6.33
CA ALA A 221 -16.32 -26.63 -5.30
C ALA A 221 -16.13 -28.14 -5.61
N PRO A 222 -16.07 -28.99 -4.57
CA PRO A 222 -16.04 -30.45 -4.73
C PRO A 222 -17.22 -31.00 -5.54
#